data_AF-A0A957HMU4-F1
#
_entry.id   AF-A0A957HMU4-F1
#
_cell.length_a   1.000
_cell.length_b   1.000
_cell.length_c   1.000
_cell.angle_alpha   90.00
_cell.angle_beta   90.00
_cell.angle_gamma   90.00
#
_symmetry.space_group_name_H-M   'P 1'
#
loop_
_entity.id
_entity.type
_entity.pdbx_description
1 polymer ?
#
loop_
_entity_poly.entity_id
_entity_poly.type
_entity_poly.pdbx_seq_one_letter_code
_entity_poly.pdbx_strand_id
1 'polypeptide(L)' 'MSSPVLYELQLAWPTNWTAVFQRDAPLVIEIGFGGGHFLIDLAQKRPFANILGIEISIPSLRRGAQKARVA' A
#
# COMPACT_ATOMS: atom_id res chain seq x y z
N MET A 1 15.31 -4.02 -2.92
CA MET A 1 13.87 -3.77 -3.13
C MET A 1 13.31 -3.17 -1.86
N SER A 2 12.65 -2.01 -1.96
CA SER A 2 12.02 -1.33 -0.82
C SER A 2 10.93 -2.22 -0.20
N SER A 3 10.81 -2.22 1.12
CA SER A 3 9.76 -2.98 1.82
C SER A 3 8.37 -2.49 1.38
N PRO A 4 7.38 -3.39 1.15
CA PRO A 4 6.00 -3.00 0.85
C PRO A 4 5.24 -2.47 2.09
N VAL A 5 5.89 -2.47 3.26
CA VAL A 5 5.34 -1.99 4.54
C VAL A 5 6.04 -0.70 4.92
N LEU A 6 5.24 0.32 5.19
CA LEU A 6 5.65 1.62 5.72
C LEU A 6 5.05 1.78 7.12
N TYR A 7 5.83 2.24 8.08
CA TYR A 7 5.33 2.62 9.41
C TYR A 7 5.16 4.14 9.50
N GLU A 8 4.07 4.60 10.10
CA GLU A 8 3.74 6.04 10.21
C GLU A 8 4.89 6.88 10.76
N LEU A 9 5.56 6.40 11.82
CA LEU A 9 6.69 7.09 12.46
C LEU A 9 7.91 7.30 11.53
N GLN A 10 7.92 6.67 10.35
CA GLN A 10 8.97 6.78 9.35
C GLN A 10 8.59 7.71 8.19
N LEU A 11 7.35 8.23 8.16
CA LEU A 11 6.85 9.08 7.09
C LEU A 11 6.91 10.57 7.48
N ALA A 12 7.35 11.41 6.55
CA ALA A 12 7.25 12.86 6.70
C ALA A 12 5.78 13.31 6.64
N TRP A 13 5.46 14.44 7.28
CA TRP A 13 4.13 15.05 7.21
C TRP A 13 4.17 16.45 6.55
N PRO A 14 3.50 16.67 5.42
CA PRO A 14 2.77 15.67 4.63
C PRO A 14 3.74 14.71 3.90
N THR A 15 3.29 13.47 3.67
CA THR A 15 4.10 12.46 2.96
C THR A 15 4.14 12.76 1.46
N ASN A 16 5.34 12.76 0.87
CA ASN A 16 5.49 12.87 -0.58
C ASN A 16 5.25 11.49 -1.24
N TRP A 17 4.01 11.21 -1.63
CA TRP A 17 3.63 9.93 -2.24
C TRP A 17 4.28 9.69 -3.60
N THR A 18 4.51 10.73 -4.40
CA THR A 18 5.26 10.63 -5.67
C THR A 18 6.67 10.10 -5.44
N ALA A 19 7.33 10.55 -4.36
CA ALA A 19 8.63 10.02 -3.97
C ALA A 19 8.55 8.60 -3.39
N VAL A 20 7.50 8.24 -2.66
CA VAL A 20 7.32 6.87 -2.15
C VAL A 20 7.13 5.85 -3.28
N PHE A 21 6.24 6.16 -4.23
CA PHE A 21 5.93 5.30 -5.37
C PHE A 21 6.91 5.45 -6.55
N GLN A 22 7.82 6.44 -6.50
CA GLN A 22 8.72 6.79 -7.61
C GLN A 22 7.97 7.05 -8.93
N ARG A 23 6.73 7.54 -8.82
CA ARG A 23 5.83 7.79 -9.94
C ARG A 23 4.77 8.81 -9.56
N ASP A 24 4.53 9.76 -10.45
CA ASP A 24 3.41 10.68 -10.35
C ASP A 24 2.15 10.05 -10.98
N ALA A 25 1.20 9.68 -10.13
CA ALA A 25 -0.03 9.01 -10.53
C ALA A 25 -1.10 9.18 -9.44
N PRO A 26 -2.40 9.07 -9.78
CA PRO A 26 -3.48 9.16 -8.80
C PRO A 26 -3.27 8.19 -7.63
N LEU A 27 -3.33 8.70 -6.40
CA LEU A 27 -3.26 7.89 -5.19
C LEU A 27 -4.67 7.41 -4.83
N VAL A 28 -4.82 6.09 -4.66
CA VAL A 28 -6.05 5.45 -4.19
C VAL A 28 -5.75 4.74 -2.89
N ILE A 29 -6.57 5.01 -1.87
CA ILE A 29 -6.36 4.51 -0.51
C ILE A 29 -7.50 3.56 -0.14
N GLU A 30 -7.15 2.39 0.37
CA GLU A 30 -8.07 1.50 1.08
C GLU A 30 -7.77 1.55 2.59
N ILE A 31 -8.73 1.99 3.38
CA ILE A 31 -8.65 2.02 4.85
C ILE A 31 -9.29 0.74 5.39
N GLY A 32 -8.53 -0.04 6.17
CA GLY A 32 -8.98 -1.32 6.70
C GLY A 32 -8.95 -2.45 5.66
N PHE A 33 -7.82 -2.63 4.97
CA PHE A 33 -7.69 -3.62 3.89
C PHE A 33 -7.73 -5.09 4.35
N GLY A 34 -7.68 -5.35 5.66
CA GLY A 34 -7.74 -6.69 6.22
C GLY A 34 -6.68 -7.63 5.64
N GLY A 35 -7.11 -8.73 5.03
CA GLY A 35 -6.19 -9.70 4.43
C GLY A 35 -5.52 -9.25 3.13
N GLY A 36 -5.88 -8.10 2.56
CA GLY A 36 -5.30 -7.53 1.34
C GLY A 36 -5.84 -8.09 0.03
N HIS A 37 -6.94 -8.87 0.04
CA HIS A 37 -7.50 -9.43 -1.21
C HIS A 37 -8.02 -8.35 -2.16
N PHE A 38 -8.84 -7.43 -1.62
CA PHE A 38 -9.38 -6.33 -2.42
C PHE A 38 -8.28 -5.36 -2.85
N LEU A 39 -7.36 -5.02 -1.94
CA LEU A 39 -6.20 -4.16 -2.25
C LEU A 39 -5.40 -4.63 -3.47
N ILE A 40 -5.10 -5.93 -3.54
CA ILE A 40 -4.32 -6.52 -4.65
C ILE A 40 -5.14 -6.55 -5.94
N ASP A 41 -6.40 -6.95 -5.88
CA ASP A 41 -7.31 -6.92 -7.03
C ASP A 41 -7.45 -5.49 -7.59
N LEU A 42 -7.56 -4.49 -6.71
CA LEU A 42 -7.62 -3.08 -7.07
C LEU A 42 -6.33 -2.61 -7.76
N ALA A 43 -5.16 -3.02 -7.26
CA ALA A 43 -3.86 -2.72 -7.86
C ALA A 43 -3.70 -3.33 -9.26
N GLN A 44 -4.13 -4.57 -9.44
CA GLN A 44 -4.11 -5.25 -10.74
C GLN A 44 -5.05 -4.59 -11.76
N LYS A 45 -6.25 -4.18 -11.32
CA LYS A 45 -7.25 -3.52 -12.17
C LYS A 45 -6.92 -2.05 -12.47
N ARG A 46 -6.04 -1.41 -11.69
CA ARG A 46 -5.69 0.01 -11.83
C ARG A 46 -4.16 0.22 -11.93
N PRO A 47 -3.50 -0.27 -13.00
CA PRO A 47 -2.06 -0.11 -13.16
C PRO A 47 -1.61 1.37 -13.26
N PHE A 48 -2.53 2.26 -13.64
CA PHE A 48 -2.28 3.71 -13.75
C PHE A 48 -2.42 4.47 -12.42
N ALA A 49 -2.77 3.82 -11.32
CA ALA A 49 -2.92 4.44 -10.00
C ALA A 49 -1.89 3.89 -8.99
N ASN A 50 -1.49 4.71 -8.03
CA ASN A 50 -0.70 4.30 -6.87
C ASN A 50 -1.70 3.77 -5.82
N ILE A 51 -1.58 2.50 -5.43
CA ILE A 51 -2.49 1.87 -4.46
C ILE A 51 -1.82 1.79 -3.09
N LEU A 52 -2.46 2.36 -2.07
CA LEU A 52 -2.00 2.35 -0.69
C LEU A 52 -3.05 1.70 0.22
N GLY A 53 -2.64 0.69 0.99
CA GLY A 53 -3.47 0.11 2.04
C GLY A 53 -3.07 0.61 3.42
N ILE A 54 -4.05 0.94 4.27
CA ILE A 54 -3.85 1.27 5.69
C ILE A 54 -4.57 0.24 6.55
N GLU A 55 -3.89 -0.34 7.55
CA GLU A 55 -4.44 -1.36 8.44
C GLU A 55 -3.81 -1.25 9.84
N ILE A 56 -4.65 -1.39 10.87
CA ILE A 56 -4.24 -1.33 12.27
C ILE A 56 -3.88 -2.72 12.83
N SER A 57 -4.50 -3.77 12.30
CA SER A 57 -4.25 -5.16 12.68
C SER A 57 -2.91 -5.63 12.11
N ILE A 58 -1.89 -5.73 12.97
CA ILE A 58 -0.56 -6.24 12.61
C ILE A 58 -0.63 -7.63 11.92
N PRO A 59 -1.45 -8.61 12.37
CA PRO A 59 -1.61 -9.87 11.66
C PRO A 59 -2.14 -9.70 10.23
N SER A 60 -3.12 -8.81 10.03
CA SER A 60 -3.67 -8.48 8.71
C SER A 60 -2.63 -7.79 7.82
N LEU A 61 -1.91 -6.80 8.36
CA LEU A 61 -0.80 -6.12 7.68
C LEU A 61 0.25 -7.11 7.16
N ARG A 62 0.67 -8.07 8.00
CA ARG A 62 1.65 -9.11 7.61
C ARG A 62 1.12 -10.01 6.48
N ARG A 63 -0.15 -10.42 6.53
CA ARG A 63 -0.78 -11.22 5.47
C ARG A 63 -0.88 -10.44 4.16
N GLY A 64 -1.31 -9.19 4.21
CA GLY A 64 -1.40 -8.30 3.05
C GLY A 64 -0.03 -8.05 2.42
N ALA A 65 0.98 -7.73 3.24
CA ALA A 65 2.35 -7.54 2.79
C ALA A 65 2.96 -8.79 2.13
N GLN A 66 2.67 -9.98 2.67
CA GLN A 66 3.12 -11.22 2.04
C GLN A 66 2.45 -11.46 0.68
N LYS A 67 1.14 -11.19 0.56
CA LYS A 67 0.44 -11.27 -0.74
C LYS A 67 0.97 -10.26 -1.74
N ALA A 68 1.23 -9.03 -1.32
CA ALA A 68 1.77 -7.97 -2.19
C ALA A 68 3.17 -8.28 -2.74
N ARG A 69 3.95 -9.14 -2.09
CA ARG A 69 5.29 -9.54 -2.57
C ARG A 69 5.25 -10.59 -3.69
N VAL A 70 4.15 -11.33 -3.81
CA VAL A 70 4.01 -12.45 -4.74
C VAL A 70 2.95 -12.21 -5.83
N ALA A 71 2.23 -11.09 -5.74
CA ALA A 71 1.29 -10.61 -6.75
C ALA A 71 2.04 -9.82 -7.84
#